data_AF-A0A7S0U082-F1
#
_entry.id   AF-A0A7S0U082-F1
#
_cell.length_a   1.000
_cell.length_b   1.000
_cell.length_c   1.000
_cell.angle_alpha   90.00
_cell.angle_beta   90.00
_cell.angle_gamma   90.00
#
_symmetry.space_group_name_H-M   'P 1'
#
loop_
_entity.id
_entity.type
_entity.pdbx_description
1 polymer ?
#
loop_
_entity_poly.entity_id
_entity_poly.type
_entity_poly.pdbx_seq_one_letter_code
_entity_poly.pdbx_strand_id
1 'polypeptide(L)'
;LKVGDGMEALRGMEGGQYDVVFLDANKKQYANYLRLMLDLDVLRVGGLLIVDNVMWKGRVVELQHLSEEERVELSHSRQKRGVMSLVESDKYALAMHAFNEYARGGGRVSVTV
;
A
#
# COMPACT_ATOMS: atom_id res chain seq x y z
N LEU A 1 21.98 8.22 -7.55
CA LEU A 1 20.52 8.36 -7.76
C LEU A 1 20.14 7.54 -8.99
N LYS A 2 19.25 6.54 -8.87
CA LYS A 2 18.63 5.90 -10.04
C LYS A 2 17.32 6.64 -10.32
N VAL A 3 17.05 6.96 -11.58
CA VAL A 3 15.82 7.64 -12.02
C VAL A 3 15.07 6.67 -12.94
N GLY A 4 13.78 6.45 -12.66
CA GLY A 4 12.95 5.52 -13.42
C GLY A 4 11.76 5.01 -12.60
N ASP A 5 11.08 4.00 -13.14
CA ASP A 5 10.01 3.32 -12.43
C ASP A 5 10.57 2.51 -11.24
N GLY A 6 9.97 2.68 -10.07
CA GLY A 6 10.46 2.04 -8.86
C GLY A 6 10.29 0.52 -8.86
N MET A 7 9.25 -0.01 -9.53
CA MET A 7 9.05 -1.46 -9.62
C MET A 7 10.11 -2.10 -10.52
N GLU A 8 10.42 -1.47 -11.66
CA GLU A 8 11.50 -1.92 -12.53
C GLU A 8 12.85 -1.87 -11.83
N ALA A 9 13.13 -0.78 -11.11
CA ALA A 9 14.36 -0.65 -10.33
C ALA A 9 14.48 -1.75 -9.26
N LEU A 10 13.37 -2.09 -8.59
CA LEU A 10 13.32 -3.13 -7.56
C LEU A 10 13.62 -4.52 -8.11
N ARG A 11 13.18 -4.84 -9.34
CA ARG A 11 13.48 -6.13 -9.99
C ARG A 11 14.98 -6.38 -10.16
N GLY A 12 15.77 -5.32 -10.29
CA GLY A 12 17.23 -5.42 -10.37
C GLY A 12 17.95 -5.49 -9.02
N MET A 13 17.22 -5.69 -7.90
CA MET A 13 17.76 -5.72 -6.53
C MET A 13 17.67 -7.11 -5.87
N GLU A 14 17.51 -8.17 -6.68
CA GLU A 14 17.44 -9.55 -6.20
C GLU A 14 18.64 -9.89 -5.30
N GLY A 15 18.36 -10.44 -4.11
CA GLY A 15 19.38 -10.80 -3.12
C GLY A 15 20.11 -9.60 -2.50
N GLY A 16 19.56 -8.39 -2.58
CA GLY A 16 20.20 -7.17 -2.06
C GLY A 16 20.47 -7.16 -0.54
N GLN A 17 19.74 -7.97 0.24
CA GLN A 17 19.90 -8.14 1.70
C GLN A 17 20.00 -6.82 2.49
N TYR A 18 19.18 -5.83 2.13
CA TYR A 18 19.18 -4.53 2.81
C TYR A 18 18.71 -4.64 4.26
N ASP A 19 19.33 -3.84 5.13
CA ASP A 19 18.93 -3.71 6.54
C ASP A 19 17.59 -3.01 6.72
N VAL A 20 17.37 -1.95 5.95
CA VAL A 20 16.21 -1.07 6.05
C VAL A 20 15.75 -0.68 4.65
N VAL A 21 14.43 -0.72 4.44
CA VAL A 21 13.78 -0.17 3.25
C VAL A 21 12.71 0.82 3.69
N PHE A 22 12.70 2.01 3.08
CA PHE A 22 11.63 3.01 3.24
C PHE A 22 10.81 3.07 1.95
N LEU A 23 9.52 2.77 2.04
CA LEU A 23 8.58 2.76 0.92
C LEU A 23 7.66 3.98 1.00
N ASP A 24 7.99 5.01 0.24
CA ASP A 24 7.07 6.10 -0.13
C ASP A 24 7.02 6.25 -1.65
N ALA A 25 6.21 5.40 -2.28
CA ALA A 25 6.04 5.35 -3.72
C ALA A 25 4.55 5.46 -4.13
N ASN A 26 4.22 4.96 -5.32
CA ASN A 26 2.83 4.82 -5.76
C ASN A 26 2.06 3.88 -4.83
N LYS A 27 1.19 4.47 -3.99
CA LYS A 27 0.40 3.77 -2.97
C LYS A 27 -0.49 2.66 -3.52
N LYS A 28 -1.00 2.81 -4.74
CA LYS A 28 -1.79 1.74 -5.40
C LYS A 28 -0.97 0.46 -5.67
N GLN A 29 0.36 0.55 -5.60
CA GLN A 29 1.29 -0.55 -5.86
C GLN A 29 1.96 -1.10 -4.59
N TYR A 30 1.65 -0.60 -3.38
CA TYR A 30 2.36 -1.03 -2.17
C TYR A 30 2.31 -2.54 -1.91
N ALA A 31 1.16 -3.18 -2.17
CA ALA A 31 1.05 -4.64 -2.08
C ALA A 31 2.00 -5.35 -3.07
N ASN A 32 2.14 -4.82 -4.28
CA ASN A 32 3.05 -5.37 -5.29
C ASN A 32 4.51 -5.12 -4.93
N TYR A 33 4.85 -3.96 -4.38
CA TYR A 33 6.18 -3.68 -3.84
C TYR A 33 6.54 -4.66 -2.73
N LEU A 34 5.67 -4.83 -1.73
CA LEU A 34 5.92 -5.75 -0.61
C LEU A 34 6.08 -7.18 -1.11
N ARG A 35 5.16 -7.65 -1.96
CA ARG A 35 5.25 -8.98 -2.55
C ARG A 35 6.58 -9.16 -3.28
N LEU A 36 6.95 -8.23 -4.16
CA LEU A 36 8.17 -8.34 -4.94
C LEU A 36 9.43 -8.28 -4.07
N MET A 37 9.46 -7.42 -3.03
CA MET A 37 10.56 -7.37 -2.06
C MET A 37 10.76 -8.69 -1.33
N LEU A 38 9.65 -9.37 -0.97
CA LEU A 38 9.68 -10.68 -0.32
C LEU A 38 10.05 -11.81 -1.28
N ASP A 39 9.61 -11.74 -2.54
CA ASP A 39 9.90 -12.76 -3.56
C ASP A 39 11.38 -12.70 -4.00
N LEU A 40 11.97 -11.51 -4.02
CA LEU A 40 13.36 -11.27 -4.44
C LEU A 40 14.37 -11.25 -3.27
N ASP A 41 13.92 -11.55 -2.05
CA ASP A 41 14.72 -11.48 -0.81
C ASP A 41 15.53 -10.18 -0.71
N VAL A 42 14.86 -9.05 -0.97
CA VAL A 42 15.47 -7.71 -1.01
C VAL A 42 15.95 -7.30 0.38
N LEU A 43 15.19 -7.63 1.42
CA LEU A 43 15.57 -7.40 2.80
C LEU A 43 16.21 -8.66 3.39
N ARG A 44 17.20 -8.48 4.27
CA ARG A 44 17.65 -9.60 5.11
C ARG A 44 16.56 -10.03 6.09
N VAL A 45 16.63 -11.27 6.57
CA VAL A 45 15.77 -11.73 7.67
C VAL A 45 16.01 -10.85 8.90
N GLY A 46 14.92 -10.32 9.47
CA GLY A 46 14.97 -9.35 10.57
C GLY A 46 15.23 -7.90 10.14
N GLY A 47 15.33 -7.62 8.83
CA GLY A 47 15.38 -6.27 8.29
C GLY A 47 14.07 -5.50 8.51
N LEU A 48 14.15 -4.17 8.44
CA LEU A 48 13.04 -3.27 8.72
C LEU A 48 12.47 -2.68 7.44
N LEU A 49 11.18 -2.90 7.18
CA LEU A 49 10.43 -2.19 6.16
C LEU A 49 9.57 -1.11 6.83
N ILE A 50 9.76 0.15 6.43
CA ILE A 50 8.95 1.29 6.86
C ILE A 50 8.12 1.76 5.66
N VAL A 51 6.81 1.90 5.84
CA VAL A 51 5.90 2.28 4.76
C VAL A 51 5.14 3.53 5.16
N ASP A 52 5.19 4.55 4.31
CA ASP A 52 4.56 5.85 4.60
C ASP A 52 3.04 5.82 4.35
N ASN A 53 2.30 6.61 5.12
CA ASN A 53 0.90 6.96 4.85
C ASN A 53 -0.10 5.79 4.77
N VAL A 54 0.19 4.67 5.45
CA VAL A 54 -0.65 3.45 5.46
C VAL A 54 -2.06 3.63 6.05
N MET A 55 -2.32 4.74 6.76
CA MET A 55 -3.65 5.09 7.28
C MET A 55 -4.42 6.08 6.39
N TRP A 56 -3.77 6.63 5.37
CA TRP A 56 -4.32 7.59 4.40
C TRP A 56 -5.26 8.65 4.99
N LYS A 57 -4.74 9.50 5.88
CA LYS A 57 -5.49 10.57 6.57
C LYS A 57 -6.73 10.07 7.33
N GLY A 58 -6.69 8.83 7.85
CA GLY A 58 -7.79 8.21 8.61
C GLY A 58 -8.87 7.56 7.75
N ARG A 59 -8.86 7.77 6.42
CA ARG A 59 -9.86 7.23 5.49
C ARG A 59 -9.92 5.71 5.47
N VAL A 60 -8.79 5.04 5.76
CA VAL A 60 -8.77 3.58 5.87
C VAL A 60 -9.76 3.11 6.94
N VAL A 61 -9.77 3.78 8.09
CA VAL A 61 -10.68 3.45 9.19
C VAL A 61 -12.13 3.78 8.82
N GLU A 62 -12.36 4.89 8.11
CA GLU A 62 -13.71 5.29 7.65
C GLU A 62 -14.33 4.27 6.69
N LEU A 63 -13.53 3.66 5.81
CA LEU A 63 -14.05 2.84 4.70
C LEU A 63 -13.95 1.33 4.93
N GLN A 64 -13.05 0.87 5.80
CA GLN A 64 -12.81 -0.57 5.99
C GLN A 64 -14.04 -1.34 6.47
N HIS A 65 -14.95 -0.68 7.21
CA HIS A 65 -16.15 -1.30 7.76
C HIS A 65 -17.35 -1.29 6.81
N LEU A 66 -17.27 -0.53 5.71
CA LEU A 66 -18.35 -0.45 4.73
C LEU A 66 -18.38 -1.71 3.86
N SER A 67 -19.58 -2.20 3.58
CA SER A 67 -19.82 -3.22 2.55
C SER A 67 -19.48 -2.67 1.15
N GLU A 68 -19.40 -3.57 0.17
CA GLU A 68 -19.17 -3.15 -1.21
C GLU A 68 -20.31 -2.28 -1.74
N GLU A 69 -21.57 -2.63 -1.40
CA GLU A 69 -22.75 -1.84 -1.77
C GLU A 69 -22.70 -0.43 -1.18
N GLU A 70 -22.36 -0.31 0.11
CA GLU A 70 -22.23 0.98 0.80
C GLU A 70 -21.12 1.86 0.18
N ARG A 71 -19.99 1.25 -0.21
CA ARG A 71 -18.89 1.96 -0.88
C ARG A 71 -19.31 2.47 -2.26
N VAL A 72 -20.05 1.66 -3.01
CA VAL A 72 -20.56 2.05 -4.34
C VAL A 72 -21.56 3.20 -4.21
N GLU A 73 -22.47 3.14 -3.25
CA GLU A 73 -23.43 4.22 -2.99
C GLU A 73 -22.72 5.52 -2.56
N LEU A 74 -21.75 5.42 -1.64
CA LEU A 74 -20.95 6.55 -1.19
C LEU A 74 -20.17 7.20 -2.35
N SER A 75 -19.57 6.38 -3.21
CA SER A 75 -18.85 6.85 -4.41
C SER A 75 -19.79 7.61 -5.35
N HIS A 76 -20.96 7.06 -5.67
CA HIS A 76 -21.96 7.72 -6.50
C HIS A 76 -22.46 9.04 -5.89
N SER A 77 -22.74 9.05 -4.58
CA SER A 77 -23.17 10.25 -3.85
C SER A 77 -22.12 11.36 -3.94
N ARG A 78 -20.84 11.02 -3.73
CA ARG A 78 -19.71 11.95 -3.85
C ARG A 78 -19.54 12.48 -5.28
N GLN A 79 -19.69 11.63 -6.29
CA GLN A 79 -19.63 12.06 -7.68
C GLN A 79 -20.78 13.02 -8.05
N LYS A 80 -22.02 12.71 -7.63
CA LYS A 80 -23.18 13.60 -7.82
C LYS A 80 -23.00 14.97 -7.16
N ARG A 81 -22.34 15.00 -6.01
CA ARG A 81 -22.00 16.24 -5.28
C ARG A 81 -20.80 17.00 -5.87
N GLY A 82 -20.14 16.48 -6.91
CA GLY A 82 -19.00 17.10 -7.56
C GLY A 82 -17.69 17.03 -6.76
N VAL A 83 -17.59 16.17 -5.74
CA VAL A 83 -16.40 16.04 -4.88
C VAL A 83 -15.45 14.94 -5.36
N MET A 84 -14.93 15.09 -6.59
CA MET A 84 -14.09 14.08 -7.26
C MET A 84 -12.79 13.75 -6.50
N SER A 85 -12.21 14.71 -5.78
CA SER A 85 -11.02 14.49 -4.96
C SER A 85 -11.25 13.48 -3.84
N LEU A 86 -12.47 13.40 -3.29
CA LEU A 86 -12.84 12.41 -2.29
C LEU A 86 -12.95 11.02 -2.91
N VAL A 87 -13.55 10.90 -4.09
CA VAL A 87 -13.66 9.63 -4.82
C VAL A 87 -12.27 9.05 -5.09
N GLU A 88 -11.34 9.89 -5.53
CA GLU A 88 -9.97 9.42 -5.77
C GLU A 88 -9.25 9.10 -4.45
N SER A 89 -9.44 9.92 -3.42
CA SER A 89 -8.92 9.67 -2.07
C SER A 89 -9.39 8.32 -1.50
N ASP A 90 -10.63 7.91 -1.77
CA ASP A 90 -11.16 6.63 -1.30
C ASP A 90 -10.47 5.45 -1.97
N LYS A 91 -10.19 5.54 -3.27
CA LYS A 91 -9.44 4.48 -3.98
C LYS A 91 -8.07 4.25 -3.36
N TYR A 92 -7.38 5.31 -2.96
CA TYR A 92 -6.10 5.19 -2.25
C TYR A 92 -6.29 4.57 -0.87
N ALA A 93 -7.30 4.97 -0.11
CA ALA A 93 -7.60 4.38 1.19
C ALA A 93 -7.91 2.88 1.09
N LEU A 94 -8.71 2.47 0.10
CA LEU A 94 -9.01 1.05 -0.14
C LEU A 94 -7.75 0.26 -0.56
N ALA A 95 -6.87 0.85 -1.38
CA ALA A 95 -5.59 0.24 -1.70
C ALA A 95 -4.68 0.09 -0.46
N MET A 96 -4.65 1.09 0.44
CA MET A 96 -3.92 1.00 1.70
C MET A 96 -4.52 -0.02 2.66
N HIS A 97 -5.86 -0.12 2.72
CA HIS A 97 -6.52 -1.17 3.49
C HIS A 97 -6.12 -2.57 2.98
N ALA A 98 -6.22 -2.80 1.67
CA ALA A 98 -5.80 -4.08 1.06
C ALA A 98 -4.32 -4.39 1.31
N PHE A 99 -3.44 -3.38 1.22
CA PHE A 99 -2.04 -3.52 1.57
C PHE A 99 -1.82 -3.92 3.04
N ASN A 100 -2.50 -3.25 3.98
CA ASN A 100 -2.38 -3.52 5.40
C ASN A 100 -2.83 -4.95 5.74
N GLU A 101 -3.93 -5.41 5.13
CA GLU A 101 -4.41 -6.79 5.31
C GLU A 101 -3.44 -7.80 4.73
N TYR A 102 -2.92 -7.54 3.52
CA TYR A 102 -1.91 -8.40 2.90
C TYR A 102 -0.64 -8.51 3.76
N ALA A 103 -0.15 -7.38 4.28
CA ALA A 103 1.03 -7.36 5.14
C ALA A 103 0.81 -8.17 6.43
N ARG A 104 -0.36 -8.06 7.06
CA ARG A 104 -0.68 -8.82 8.29
C ARG A 104 -0.90 -10.31 8.04
N GLY A 105 -1.48 -10.68 6.89
CA GLY A 105 -1.86 -12.07 6.59
C GLY A 105 -0.74 -12.96 6.06
N GLY A 106 0.36 -12.39 5.56
CA GLY A 106 1.36 -13.13 4.79
C GLY A 106 2.30 -14.05 5.57
N GLY A 107 2.33 -14.00 6.91
CA GLY A 107 3.17 -14.84 7.78
C GLY A 107 4.69 -14.63 7.67
N ARG A 108 5.17 -13.98 6.59
CA ARG A 108 6.59 -13.67 6.33
C ARG A 108 7.07 -12.38 6.99
N VAL A 109 6.15 -11.53 7.47
CA VAL A 109 6.45 -10.25 8.10
C VAL A 109 5.69 -10.11 9.41
N SER A 110 6.33 -9.49 10.41
CA SER A 110 5.65 -8.99 11.60
C SER A 110 5.31 -7.52 11.39
N VAL A 111 4.08 -7.11 11.70
CA VAL A 111 3.55 -5.78 11.36
C VAL A 111 3.11 -5.05 12.61
N THR A 112 3.50 -3.78 12.70
CA THR A 112 2.98 -2.80 13.68
C THR A 112 2.62 -1.52 12.94
N VAL A 113 1.57 -0.83 13.38
CA VAL A 113 1.07 0.44 12.81
C VAL A 113 0.85 1.43 13.94
#